data_AF-A0A151TII0-F1
#
_entry.id   AF-A0A151TII0-F1
#
_cell.length_a   1.000
_cell.length_b   1.000
_cell.length_c   1.000
_cell.angle_alpha   90.00
_cell.angle_beta   90.00
_cell.angle_gamma   90.00
#
_symmetry.space_group_name_H-M   'P 1'
#
loop_
_entity.id
_entity.type
_entity.pdbx_description
1 polymer ?
#
loop_
_entity_poly.entity_id
_entity_poly.type
_entity_poly.pdbx_seq_one_letter_code
_entity_poly.pdbx_strand_id
1 'polypeptide(L)' 'MEIDVFFVREKVLAKQLQIQHIPALDQWADILTKPLSSSRFTVLKSKLHVQDFSSHKSST' A
#
# COMPACT_ATOMS: atom_id res chain seq x y z
N MET A 1 -15.82 8.75 -14.36
CA MET A 1 -15.12 9.15 -13.12
C MET A 1 -16.06 9.73 -12.07
N GLU A 2 -17.16 10.40 -12.43
CA GLU A 2 -18.14 10.89 -11.45
C GLU A 2 -18.88 9.78 -10.69
N ILE A 3 -19.17 8.65 -11.36
CA ILE A 3 -19.89 7.51 -10.77
C ILE A 3 -19.16 6.96 -9.53
N ASP A 4 -17.84 6.81 -9.59
CA ASP A 4 -17.05 6.28 -8.47
C ASP A 4 -17.10 7.21 -7.26
N VAL A 5 -17.08 8.53 -7.50
CA VAL A 5 -17.17 9.54 -6.44
C VAL A 5 -18.53 9.50 -5.76
N PHE A 6 -19.63 9.42 -6.54
CA PHE A 6 -20.98 9.30 -5.98
C PHE A 6 -21.15 8.02 -5.18
N PHE A 7 -20.69 6.87 -5.71
CA PHE A 7 -20.76 5.59 -5.02
C PHE A 7 -20.02 5.62 -3.68
N VAL A 8 -18.77 6.10 -3.66
CA VAL A 8 -17.97 6.21 -2.43
C VAL A 8 -18.66 7.16 -1.43
N ARG A 9 -19.15 8.31 -1.89
CA ARG A 9 -19.84 9.29 -1.03
C ARG A 9 -21.07 8.68 -0.36
N GLU A 10 -21.92 7.97 -1.10
CA GLU A 10 -23.10 7.31 -0.55
C GLU A 10 -22.74 6.28 0.52
N LYS A 11 -21.69 5.47 0.30
CA LYS A 11 -21.21 4.48 1.28
C LYS A 11 -20.66 5.13 2.56
N VAL A 12 -20.00 6.28 2.44
CA VAL A 12 -19.52 7.06 3.58
C VAL A 12 -20.70 7.64 4.37
N LEU A 13 -21.67 8.27 3.70
CA LEU A 13 -22.87 8.82 4.35
C LEU A 13 -23.69 7.74 5.07
N ALA A 14 -23.80 6.56 4.45
CA ALA A 14 -24.45 5.39 5.06
C ALA A 14 -23.62 4.74 6.19
N LYS A 15 -22.43 5.27 6.52
CA LYS A 15 -21.48 4.72 7.50
C LYS A 15 -21.04 3.28 7.20
N GLN A 16 -21.19 2.84 5.95
CA GLN A 16 -20.73 1.54 5.46
C GLN A 16 -19.24 1.57 5.07
N LEU A 17 -18.70 2.76 4.86
CA LEU A 17 -17.29 2.99 4.58
C LEU A 17 -16.76 4.11 5.48
N GLN A 18 -15.65 3.84 6.17
CA GLN A 18 -14.94 4.84 6.97
C GLN A 18 -13.67 5.26 6.23
N ILE A 19 -13.47 6.57 6.06
CA ILE A 19 -12.26 7.12 5.43
C ILE A 19 -11.31 7.59 6.51
N GLN A 20 -10.06 7.15 6.42
CA GLN A 20 -8.97 7.62 7.26
C GLN A 20 -7.82 8.06 6.37
N HIS A 21 -7.26 9.23 6.67
CA HIS A 21 -6.08 9.70 5.97
C HIS A 21 -4.83 8.99 6.51
N ILE A 22 -4.10 8.32 5.62
CA ILE A 22 -2.80 7.72 5.92
C ILE A 22 -1.72 8.56 5.22
N PRO A 23 -0.69 9.05 5.94
CA PRO A 23 0.44 9.76 5.33
C PRO A 23 1.03 8.95 4.19
N ALA A 24 1.45 9.63 3.11
CA ALA A 24 1.99 8.94 1.93
C ALA A 24 3.08 7.93 2.29
N LEU A 25 3.99 8.27 3.21
CA LEU A 25 5.05 7.37 3.65
C LEU A 25 4.54 6.02 4.18
N ASP A 26 3.33 5.96 4.71
CA ASP A 26 2.74 4.79 5.37
C ASP A 26 1.60 4.12 4.58
N GLN A 27 1.38 4.51 3.32
CA GLN A 27 0.45 3.84 2.41
C GLN A 27 1.05 2.55 1.83
N TRP A 28 1.18 1.49 2.64
CA TRP A 28 1.88 0.26 2.22
C TRP A 28 1.15 -0.50 1.12
N ALA A 29 -0.17 -0.38 1.04
CA ALA A 29 -1.00 -1.01 0.00
C ALA A 29 -0.64 -0.56 -1.43
N ASP A 30 0.04 0.58 -1.57
CA ASP A 30 0.51 1.09 -2.86
C ASP A 30 1.41 0.09 -3.58
N ILE A 31 2.16 -0.75 -2.85
CA ILE A 31 3.04 -1.76 -3.43
C ILE A 31 2.29 -2.80 -4.27
N LEU A 32 1.01 -3.03 -3.98
CA LEU A 32 0.17 -4.03 -4.66
C LEU A 32 -0.81 -3.40 -5.66
N THR A 33 -0.99 -2.07 -5.62
CA THR A 33 -2.10 -1.40 -6.32
C THR A 33 -1.64 -0.35 -7.33
N LYS A 34 -0.38 0.08 -7.27
CA LYS A 34 0.15 1.15 -8.12
C LYS A 34 1.45 0.73 -8.83
N PRO A 35 1.71 1.22 -10.06
CA PRO A 35 3.05 1.20 -10.62
C PRO A 35 3.92 2.19 -9.83
N LEU A 36 4.93 1.68 -9.12
CA LEU A 36 5.82 2.49 -8.28
C LEU A 36 7.20 2.66 -8.93
N SER A 37 7.87 3.78 -8.62
CA SER A 37 9.29 3.91 -8.89
C SER A 37 10.10 2.90 -8.06
N SER A 38 11.27 2.49 -8.55
CA SER A 38 12.13 1.54 -7.85
C SER A 38 12.49 2.01 -6.43
N SER A 39 12.75 3.31 -6.25
CA SER A 39 13.06 3.88 -4.93
C SER A 39 11.88 3.73 -3.97
N ARG A 40 10.66 4.03 -4.42
CA ARG A 40 9.45 3.93 -3.62
C ARG A 40 9.10 2.48 -3.29
N PHE A 41 9.27 1.59 -4.26
CA PHE A 41 9.07 0.15 -4.07
C PHE A 41 10.02 -0.41 -3.00
N THR A 42 11.32 -0.08 -3.05
CA THR A 42 12.30 -0.54 -2.05
C THR A 42 11.94 -0.08 -0.64
N VAL A 43 11.53 1.18 -0.47
CA VAL A 43 11.10 1.71 0.84
C VAL A 43 9.85 1.00 1.37
N LEU A 44 8.87 0.69 0.52
CA LEU A 44 7.67 -0.03 0.96
C LEU A 44 7.96 -1.52 1.21
N LYS A 45 8.82 -2.16 0.41
CA LYS A 45 9.24 -3.55 0.58
C LYS A 45 9.90 -3.77 1.94
N SER A 46 10.75 -2.85 2.39
CA SER A 46 11.40 -2.98 3.70
C SER A 46 10.40 -2.94 4.86
N LYS A 47 9.27 -2.23 4.70
CA LYS A 47 8.20 -2.18 5.72
C LYS A 47 7.39 -3.48 5.82
N LEU A 48 7.40 -4.30 4.76
CA LEU A 48 6.77 -5.62 4.76
C LEU A 48 7.67 -6.72 5.36
N HIS A 49 8.87 -6.38 5.84
CA HIS A 49 9.85 -7.34 6.40
C HIS A 49 10.16 -8.52 5.46
N VAL A 50 10.13 -8.30 4.14
CA VAL A 50 10.47 -9.33 3.16
C VAL A 50 11.98 -9.60 3.22
N GLN A 51 12.35 -10.78 3.71
CA GLN A 51 13.74 -11.20 3.80
C GLN A 51 14.16 -11.95 2.53
N ASP A 52 15.39 -11.73 2.10
CA ASP A 52 15.99 -12.51 1.03
C ASP A 52 16.61 -13.79 1.60
N PHE A 53 15.99 -14.93 1.31
CA PHE A 53 16.47 -16.24 1.76
C PHE A 53 17.82 -16.64 1.12
N SER A 54 18.28 -15.94 0.08
CA SER A 54 19.59 -16.21 -0.54
C SER A 54 20.77 -15.69 0.29
N SER A 55 20.54 -14.80 1.26
CA SER A 55 21.60 -14.26 2.13
C SER A 55 22.07 -15.24 3.22
N HIS A 56 21.45 -16.42 3.33
CA HIS A 56 21.73 -17.41 4.39
C HIS A 56 22.68 -18.55 3.97
N LYS A 57 23.30 -18.50 2.78
CA LYS A 57 24.30 -19.50 2.33
C LYS A 57 25.68 -18.88 2.16
N SER A 58 26.33 -18.52 3.26
CA SER A 58 27.78 -18.27 3.32
C SER A 58 28.27 -18.44 4.76
N SER A 59 28.15 -19.65 5.29
CA SER A 59 28.92 -20.14 6.45
C SER A 59 28.79 -21.65 6.55
N THR A 60 29.54 -22.33 5.69
CA THR A 60 30.29 -23.59 5.93
C THR A 60 31.12 -23.86 4.70
#